data_AF-A0A2G4IHS2-F1
#
_entry.id   AF-A0A2G4IHS2-F1
#
_cell.length_a   1.000
_cell.length_b   1.000
_cell.length_c   1.000
_cell.angle_alpha   90.00
_cell.angle_beta   90.00
_cell.angle_gamma   90.00
#
_symmetry.space_group_name_H-M   'P 1'
#
loop_
_entity.id
_entity.type
_entity.pdbx_description
1 polymer ?
#
loop_
_entity_poly.entity_id
_entity_poly.type
_entity_poly.pdbx_seq_one_letter_code
_entity_poly.pdbx_strand_id
1 'polypeptide(L)'
;MLQIFQLYVFVLAGFVGFIVIQRVPPLLHTPLMSATNAISGISLVGAIVAAGGQYGTVSTILGFVAVVCATTNVVAGFLITDRMLAMFKGQKPGTAKAAAEQTAQAGAGK
;
A
#
# COMPACT_ATOMS: atom_id res chain seq x y z
N MET A 1 13.71 0.52 -31.71
CA MET A 1 12.23 0.53 -31.64
C MET A 1 11.72 0.37 -30.20
N LEU A 2 12.23 -0.59 -29.42
CA LEU A 2 11.78 -0.85 -28.03
C LEU A 2 11.96 0.33 -27.05
N GLN A 3 13.06 1.09 -27.17
CA GLN A 3 13.33 2.24 -26.28
C GLN A 3 12.32 3.38 -26.46
N ILE A 4 11.90 3.65 -27.69
CA ILE A 4 10.87 4.67 -27.99
C ILE A 4 9.51 4.23 -27.41
N PHE A 5 9.22 2.92 -27.46
CA PHE A 5 8.00 2.37 -26.88
C PHE A 5 7.99 2.47 -25.34
N GLN A 6 9.10 2.18 -24.66
CA GLN A 6 9.21 2.34 -23.20
C GLN A 6 9.03 3.80 -22.77
N LEU A 7 9.62 4.74 -23.51
CA LEU A 7 9.43 6.17 -23.26
C LEU A 7 7.97 6.60 -23.46
N TYR A 8 7.32 6.10 -24.51
CA TYR A 8 5.91 6.34 -24.77
C TYR A 8 5.02 5.85 -23.60
N VAL A 9 5.25 4.62 -23.14
CA VAL A 9 4.54 4.06 -21.98
C VAL A 9 4.81 4.87 -20.72
N PHE A 10 6.07 5.27 -20.47
CA PHE A 10 6.43 6.08 -19.30
C PHE A 10 5.69 7.42 -19.28
N VAL A 11 5.67 8.14 -20.41
CA VAL A 11 4.98 9.43 -20.53
C VAL A 11 3.47 9.26 -20.32
N LEU A 12 2.84 8.30 -21.02
CA LEU A 12 1.41 8.08 -20.88
C LEU A 12 1.01 7.62 -19.46
N ALA A 13 1.78 6.73 -18.85
CA ALA A 13 1.53 6.31 -17.46
C ALA A 13 1.63 7.48 -16.48
N GLY A 14 2.58 8.40 -16.69
CA GLY A 14 2.70 9.64 -15.92
C GLY A 14 1.47 10.54 -16.05
N PHE A 15 0.97 10.76 -17.26
CA PHE A 15 -0.26 11.52 -17.50
C PHE A 15 -1.48 10.87 -16.83
N VAL A 16 -1.62 9.54 -16.94
CA VAL A 16 -2.70 8.79 -16.29
C VAL A 16 -2.61 8.97 -14.77
N GLY A 17 -1.44 8.81 -14.17
CA GLY A 17 -1.24 9.00 -12.73
C GLY A 17 -1.63 10.39 -12.25
N PHE A 18 -1.25 11.43 -13.00
CA PHE A 18 -1.60 12.82 -12.69
C PHE A 18 -3.12 13.04 -12.69
N ILE A 19 -3.81 12.62 -13.74
CA ILE A 19 -5.27 12.79 -13.86
C ILE A 19 -6.00 12.00 -12.77
N VAL A 20 -5.53 10.78 -12.45
CA VAL A 20 -6.14 9.92 -11.43
C VAL A 20 -6.04 10.56 -10.03
N ILE A 21 -4.86 11.05 -9.64
CA ILE A 21 -4.64 11.64 -8.31
C ILE A 21 -5.46 12.91 -8.11
N GLN A 22 -5.63 13.74 -9.15
CA GLN A 22 -6.42 14.96 -9.08
C GLN A 22 -7.92 14.72 -8.76
N ARG A 23 -8.44 13.52 -9.00
CA ARG A 23 -9.86 13.19 -8.79
C ARG A 23 -10.13 12.51 -7.44
N VAL A 24 -9.12 12.38 -6.58
CA VAL A 24 -9.28 11.75 -5.26
C VAL A 24 -9.89 12.74 -4.25
N PRO A 25 -10.93 12.36 -3.50
CA PRO A 25 -11.53 13.24 -2.49
C PRO A 25 -10.56 13.55 -1.34
N PRO A 26 -10.64 14.72 -0.70
CA PRO A 26 -9.66 15.14 0.31
C PRO A 26 -9.49 14.19 1.50
N LEU A 27 -10.57 13.51 1.88
CA LEU A 27 -10.61 12.52 2.95
C LEU A 27 -9.66 11.34 2.71
N LEU A 28 -9.32 11.05 1.46
CA LEU A 28 -8.48 9.93 1.08
C LEU A 28 -7.01 10.31 0.84
N HIS A 29 -6.58 11.58 1.02
CA HIS A 29 -5.18 11.94 0.80
C HIS A 29 -4.20 11.18 1.70
N THR A 30 -4.53 10.98 2.97
CA THR A 30 -3.68 10.23 3.91
C THR A 30 -3.63 8.73 3.58
N PRO A 31 -4.78 8.04 3.36
CA PRO A 31 -4.77 6.68 2.81
C PRO A 31 -4.04 6.56 1.46
N LEU A 32 -4.19 7.56 0.57
CA LEU A 32 -3.54 7.58 -0.75
C LEU A 32 -2.02 7.70 -0.61
N MET A 33 -1.53 8.55 0.30
CA MET A 33 -0.10 8.68 0.61
C MET A 33 0.50 7.35 1.10
N SER A 34 -0.22 6.62 1.94
CA SER A 34 0.19 5.29 2.39
C SER A 34 0.17 4.27 1.24
N ALA A 35 -0.88 4.30 0.40
CA ALA A 35 -1.02 3.40 -0.73
C ALA A 35 0.09 3.58 -1.77
N THR A 36 0.45 4.82 -2.09
CA THR A 36 1.54 5.10 -3.06
C THR A 36 2.89 4.65 -2.53
N ASN A 37 3.12 4.71 -1.21
CA ASN A 37 4.31 4.11 -0.59
C ASN A 37 4.31 2.57 -0.77
N ALA A 38 3.19 1.89 -0.53
CA ALA A 38 3.10 0.44 -0.76
C ALA A 38 3.35 0.04 -2.22
N ILE A 39 2.88 0.84 -3.18
CA ILE A 39 3.10 0.61 -4.62
C ILE A 39 4.58 0.78 -5.00
N SER A 40 5.33 1.66 -4.32
CA SER A 40 6.79 1.82 -4.53
C SER A 40 7.58 0.53 -4.24
N GLY A 41 6.96 -0.41 -3.54
CA GLY A 41 7.44 -1.78 -3.35
C GLY A 41 7.67 -2.58 -4.64
N ILE A 42 7.32 -2.04 -5.83
CA ILE A 42 7.77 -2.57 -7.13
C ILE A 42 9.29 -2.75 -7.23
N SER A 43 10.06 -2.02 -6.42
CA SER A 43 11.51 -2.24 -6.22
C SER A 43 11.87 -3.69 -5.86
N LEU A 44 10.94 -4.47 -5.30
CA LEU A 44 11.09 -5.91 -5.04
C LEU A 44 11.42 -6.69 -6.31
N VAL A 45 10.85 -6.33 -7.47
CA VAL A 45 11.15 -6.98 -8.76
C VAL A 45 12.63 -6.78 -9.10
N GLY A 46 13.14 -5.56 -8.95
CA GLY A 46 14.55 -5.26 -9.16
C GLY A 46 15.45 -5.99 -8.17
N ALA A 47 15.04 -6.09 -6.91
CA ALA A 47 15.80 -6.78 -5.86
C ALA A 47 15.92 -8.28 -6.13
N ILE A 48 14.84 -8.94 -6.59
CA ILE A 48 14.86 -10.37 -6.95
C ILE A 48 15.80 -10.60 -8.15
N VAL A 49 15.74 -9.74 -9.16
CA VAL A 49 16.63 -9.82 -10.33
C VAL A 49 18.09 -9.65 -9.90
N ALA A 50 18.39 -8.68 -9.01
CA ALA A 50 19.73 -8.46 -8.50
C ALA A 50 20.25 -9.64 -7.66
N ALA A 51 19.42 -10.21 -6.80
CA ALA A 51 19.78 -11.36 -5.97
C ALA A 51 20.04 -12.63 -6.81
N GLY A 52 19.26 -12.83 -7.88
CA GLY A 52 19.35 -14.01 -8.75
C GLY A 52 20.32 -13.91 -9.92
N GLY A 53 20.81 -12.71 -10.24
CA GLY A 53 21.55 -12.42 -11.49
C GLY A 53 23.01 -12.89 -11.55
N GLN A 54 23.50 -13.65 -10.57
CA GLN A 54 24.87 -14.21 -10.53
C GLN A 54 26.00 -13.18 -10.74
N TYR A 55 25.81 -11.93 -10.28
CA TYR A 55 26.78 -10.84 -10.42
C TYR A 55 27.95 -10.90 -9.39
N GLY A 56 28.06 -11.99 -8.64
CA GLY A 56 29.08 -12.21 -7.61
C GLY A 56 28.56 -12.08 -6.17
N THR A 57 29.36 -12.56 -5.21
CA THR A 57 28.95 -12.73 -3.80
C THR A 57 28.44 -11.45 -3.13
N VAL A 58 29.11 -10.32 -3.37
CA VAL A 58 28.70 -9.02 -2.80
C VAL A 58 27.35 -8.58 -3.35
N SER A 59 27.12 -8.74 -4.66
CA SER A 59 25.84 -8.40 -5.29
C SER A 59 24.71 -9.29 -4.78
N THR A 60 24.96 -10.59 -4.58
CA THR A 60 23.96 -11.51 -4.01
C THR A 60 23.59 -11.13 -2.58
N ILE A 61 24.56 -10.75 -1.74
CA ILE A 61 24.30 -10.31 -0.36
C ILE A 61 23.48 -9.01 -0.36
N LEU A 62 23.88 -8.03 -1.16
CA LEU A 62 23.13 -6.77 -1.28
C LEU A 62 21.74 -6.98 -1.87
N GLY A 63 21.60 -7.89 -2.84
CA GLY A 63 20.33 -8.28 -3.42
C GLY A 63 19.41 -8.94 -2.39
N PHE A 64 19.95 -9.82 -1.53
CA PHE A 64 19.20 -10.42 -0.43
C PHE A 64 18.69 -9.37 0.56
N VAL A 65 19.54 -8.42 0.97
CA VAL A 65 19.13 -7.29 1.83
C VAL A 65 18.06 -6.44 1.14
N ALA A 66 18.25 -6.15 -0.15
CA ALA A 66 17.28 -5.39 -0.95
C ALA A 66 15.92 -6.10 -1.01
N VAL A 67 15.89 -7.43 -1.14
CA VAL A 67 14.65 -8.22 -1.12
C VAL A 67 13.96 -8.07 0.23
N VAL A 68 14.67 -8.27 1.34
CA VAL A 68 14.09 -8.14 2.70
C VAL A 68 13.52 -6.73 2.92
N CYS A 69 14.26 -5.69 2.55
CA CYS A 69 13.81 -4.30 2.66
C CYS A 69 12.58 -4.01 1.78
N ALA A 70 12.60 -4.45 0.51
CA ALA A 70 11.50 -4.24 -0.42
C ALA A 70 10.24 -5.00 0.00
N THR A 71 10.38 -6.25 0.47
CA THR A 71 9.26 -7.02 1.03
C THR A 71 8.67 -6.34 2.25
N THR A 72 9.50 -5.79 3.16
CA THR A 72 9.01 -5.04 4.32
C THR A 72 8.22 -3.80 3.88
N ASN A 73 8.68 -3.06 2.87
CA ASN A 73 7.95 -1.91 2.32
C ASN A 73 6.56 -2.31 1.79
N VAL A 74 6.49 -3.37 0.97
CA VAL A 74 5.23 -3.90 0.43
C VAL A 74 4.30 -4.32 1.56
N VAL A 75 4.76 -5.20 2.46
CA VAL A 75 3.91 -5.79 3.51
C VAL A 75 3.43 -4.72 4.48
N ALA A 76 4.33 -3.89 5.01
CA ALA A 76 3.95 -2.82 5.93
C ALA A 76 3.05 -1.78 5.26
N GLY A 77 3.36 -1.39 4.03
CA GLY A 77 2.58 -0.40 3.27
C GLY A 77 1.14 -0.85 3.04
N PHE A 78 0.93 -2.09 2.59
CA PHE A 78 -0.43 -2.62 2.37
C PHE A 78 -1.19 -2.84 3.68
N LEU A 79 -0.54 -3.29 4.76
CA LEU A 79 -1.16 -3.45 6.07
C LEU A 79 -1.64 -2.11 6.65
N ILE A 80 -0.80 -1.08 6.61
CA ILE A 80 -1.16 0.26 7.11
C ILE A 80 -2.30 0.85 6.26
N THR A 81 -2.21 0.71 4.94
CA THR A 81 -3.25 1.19 4.02
C THR A 81 -4.59 0.50 4.28
N ASP A 82 -4.62 -0.82 4.50
CA ASP A 82 -5.84 -1.56 4.86
C ASP A 82 -6.45 -1.04 6.17
N ARG A 83 -5.63 -0.83 7.20
CA ARG A 83 -6.08 -0.25 8.48
C ARG A 83 -6.68 1.15 8.29
N MET A 84 -6.07 1.97 7.43
CA MET A 84 -6.58 3.30 7.12
C MET A 84 -7.93 3.24 6.38
N LEU A 85 -8.06 2.36 5.39
CA LEU A 85 -9.29 2.19 4.62
C LEU A 85 -10.41 1.51 5.41
N ALA A 86 -10.07 0.68 6.40
CA ALA A 86 -11.05 0.06 7.29
C ALA A 86 -11.85 1.10 8.10
N MET A 87 -11.31 2.29 8.34
CA MET A 87 -12.01 3.38 9.03
C MET A 87 -13.17 3.97 8.22
N PHE A 88 -13.19 3.76 6.90
CA PHE A 88 -14.29 4.18 6.01
C PHE A 88 -15.40 3.13 5.91
N LYS A 89 -15.14 1.90 6.36
CA LYS A 89 -16.18 0.87 6.48
C LYS A 89 -16.91 1.14 7.78
N GLY A 90 -18.11 1.73 7.69
CA GLY A 90 -18.98 1.94 8.85
C GLY A 90 -19.10 0.68 9.70
N GLN A 91 -19.24 0.84 11.03
CA GLN A 91 -19.33 -0.27 11.98
C GLN A 91 -20.30 -1.35 11.46
N LYS A 92 -19.87 -2.62 11.51
CA LYS A 92 -20.77 -3.75 11.22
C LYS A 92 -22.04 -3.59 12.07
N PRO A 93 -23.25 -3.73 11.49
CA PRO A 93 -24.53 -3.52 12.19
C PRO A 93 -24.68 -4.32 13.50
N GLY A 94 -23.98 -5.45 13.63
CA GLY A 94 -23.99 -6.28 14.84
C GLY A 94 -23.22 -5.69 16.02
N THR A 95 -22.16 -4.92 15.79
CA THR A 95 -21.32 -4.36 16.86
C THR A 95 -21.97 -3.14 17.51
N ALA A 96 -22.71 -2.35 16.73
CA ALA A 96 -23.51 -1.23 17.22
C ALA A 96 -24.68 -1.69 18.10
N LYS A 97 -25.32 -2.83 17.75
CA LYS A 97 -26.42 -3.41 18.54
C LYS A 97 -25.94 -3.97 19.88
N ALA A 98 -24.79 -4.65 19.90
CA ALA A 98 -24.19 -5.17 21.13
C ALA A 98 -23.69 -4.06 22.08
N ALA A 99 -23.12 -2.98 21.54
CA ALA A 99 -22.70 -1.82 22.33
C ALA A 99 -23.90 -1.03 22.90
N ALA A 100 -25.01 -0.96 22.15
CA ALA A 100 -26.25 -0.35 22.62
C ALA A 100 -26.93 -1.16 23.75
N GLU A 101 -26.94 -2.51 23.66
CA GLU A 101 -27.46 -3.37 24.73
C GLU A 101 -26.61 -3.33 26.01
N GLN A 102 -25.28 -3.25 25.89
CA GLN A 102 -24.39 -3.10 27.06
C GLN A 102 -24.52 -1.74 27.75
N THR A 103 -24.74 -0.67 26.99
CA THR A 103 -24.96 0.68 27.56
C THR A 103 -26.35 0.78 28.22
N ALA A 104 -27.36 0.10 27.68
CA ALA A 104 -28.69 0.03 28.27
C ALA A 104 -28.72 -0.76 29.60
N GLN A 105 -27.94 -1.83 29.72
CA GLN A 105 -27.85 -2.62 30.96
C GLN A 105 -27.01 -1.93 32.05
N ALA A 106 -26.02 -1.11 31.70
CA ALA A 106 -25.22 -0.35 32.67
C ALA A 106 -25.98 0.86 33.29
N GLY A 107 -27.05 1.33 32.65
CA GLY A 107 -27.87 2.46 33.11
C GLY A 107 -29.05 2.10 34.03
N ALA A 108 -29.41 0.81 34.16
CA ALA A 108 -30.58 0.37 34.93
C ALA A 108 -30.27 0.00 36.41
N GLY A 109 -29.04 0.24 36.87
CA GLY A 109 -28.56 -0.12 38.21
C GLY A 109 -28.41 1.06 39.19
N LYS A 110 -29.05 2.20 38.94
CA LYS A 110 -29.18 3.31 39.91
C LYS A 110 -30.63 3.60 40.20
#